data_AF-A0A8S8XNV2-F1
#
_entry.id   AF-A0A8S8XNV2-F1
#
_cell.length_a   1.000
_cell.length_b   1.000
_cell.length_c   1.000
_cell.angle_alpha   90.00
_cell.angle_beta   90.00
_cell.angle_gamma   90.00
#
_symmetry.space_group_name_H-M   'P 1'
#
loop_
_entity.id
_entity.type
_entity.pdbx_description
1 polymer ?
#
loop_
_entity_poly.entity_id
_entity_poly.type
_entity_poly.pdbx_seq_one_letter_code
_entity_poly.pdbx_strand_id
1 'polypeptide(L)'
;MQIKCPTCQSKLAFPDDALVVLCPNCEQKFNPADLPKRNYRGWLITLIGLILIFSFWLTVPLIKLVDDSTSVTLGVLFLHIILGTPVVIAGLLISISDKIRRGSKWIILELILGIYIISGFLSLTSMNGIV
;
A
#
# COMPACT_ATOMS: atom_id res chain seq x y z
N MET A 1 8.53 -1.08 -24.17
CA MET A 1 7.73 -0.30 -23.17
C MET A 1 7.60 1.17 -23.60
N GLN A 2 6.64 1.94 -23.05
CA GLN A 2 6.65 3.42 -23.12
C GLN A 2 7.32 3.98 -21.86
N ILE A 3 8.43 4.69 -22.04
CA ILE A 3 9.24 5.28 -20.98
C ILE A 3 9.20 6.80 -21.14
N LYS A 4 9.08 7.56 -20.05
CA LYS A 4 9.18 9.02 -20.10
C LYS A 4 10.62 9.47 -19.85
N CYS A 5 11.09 10.44 -20.64
CA CYS A 5 12.35 11.10 -20.33
C CYS A 5 12.27 11.78 -18.95
N PRO A 6 13.27 11.62 -18.06
CA PRO A 6 13.25 12.23 -16.73
C PRO A 6 13.26 13.76 -16.76
N THR A 7 13.83 14.36 -17.81
CA THR A 7 14.00 15.83 -17.89
C THR A 7 12.88 16.52 -18.65
N CYS A 8 12.51 16.03 -19.84
CA CYS A 8 11.48 16.68 -20.66
C CYS A 8 10.13 15.96 -20.67
N GLN A 9 9.99 14.84 -19.94
CA GLN A 9 8.78 14.01 -19.87
C GLN A 9 8.21 13.52 -21.21
N SER A 10 8.96 13.65 -22.32
CA SER A 10 8.57 13.12 -23.62
C SER A 10 8.40 11.60 -23.54
N LYS A 11 7.36 11.08 -24.21
CA LYS A 11 7.13 9.63 -24.32
C LYS A 11 8.09 9.06 -25.35
N LEU A 12 8.83 8.05 -24.94
CA LEU A 12 9.78 7.36 -25.79
C LEU A 12 9.47 5.86 -25.80
N ALA A 13 9.59 5.24 -26.97
CA ALA A 13 9.43 3.80 -27.15
C ALA A 13 10.80 3.19 -27.44
N PHE A 14 11.25 2.29 -26.57
CA PHE A 14 12.52 1.57 -26.75
C PHE A 14 12.34 0.07 -26.45
N PRO A 15 13.20 -0.78 -27.06
CA PRO A 15 13.37 -2.17 -26.65
C PRO A 15 13.96 -2.22 -25.24
N ASP A 16 13.57 -3.23 -24.45
CA ASP A 16 13.86 -3.30 -23.01
C ASP A 16 15.36 -3.49 -22.68
N ASP A 17 16.19 -3.79 -23.68
CA ASP A 17 17.62 -4.14 -23.54
C ASP A 17 18.60 -2.97 -23.79
N ALA A 18 18.09 -1.73 -23.99
CA ALA A 18 18.95 -0.58 -24.25
C ALA A 18 19.69 -0.11 -22.98
N LEU A 19 21.04 -0.20 -22.96
CA LEU A 19 21.88 0.21 -21.83
C LEU A 19 21.93 1.74 -21.62
N VAL A 20 21.79 2.52 -22.68
CA VAL A 20 21.80 3.98 -22.66
C VAL A 20 20.81 4.50 -23.69
N VAL A 21 19.93 5.39 -23.28
CA VAL A 21 18.90 6.00 -24.11
C VAL A 21 19.17 7.49 -24.22
N LEU A 22 19.26 7.99 -25.45
CA LEU A 22 19.30 9.43 -25.74
C LEU A 22 17.87 9.92 -25.96
N CYS A 23 17.43 10.93 -25.21
CA CYS A 23 16.15 11.57 -25.49
C CYS A 23 16.27 12.44 -26.75
N PRO A 24 15.47 12.21 -27.81
CA PRO A 24 15.49 13.04 -29.02
C PRO A 24 15.00 14.48 -28.80
N ASN A 25 14.32 14.75 -27.69
CA ASN A 25 13.70 16.06 -27.44
C ASN A 25 14.56 16.99 -26.54
N CYS A 26 15.44 16.42 -25.72
CA CYS A 26 16.31 17.21 -24.83
C CYS A 26 17.77 16.74 -24.84
N GLU A 27 18.12 15.87 -25.79
CA GLU A 27 19.47 15.32 -26.03
C GLU A 27 20.15 14.69 -24.81
N GLN A 28 19.39 14.41 -23.76
CA GLN A 28 19.93 13.91 -22.51
C GLN A 28 20.05 12.39 -22.57
N LYS A 29 21.23 11.89 -22.18
CA LYS A 29 21.50 10.46 -22.01
C LYS A 29 21.04 10.03 -20.63
N PHE A 30 20.26 8.97 -20.56
CA PHE A 30 19.89 8.33 -19.31
C PHE A 30 19.88 6.81 -19.49
N ASN A 31 20.18 6.07 -18.43
CA ASN A 31 20.06 4.62 -18.43
C ASN A 31 18.62 4.26 -18.02
N PRO A 32 17.86 3.53 -18.85
CA PRO A 32 16.51 3.11 -18.48
C PRO A 32 16.50 2.17 -17.26
N ALA A 33 17.62 1.51 -16.92
CA ALA A 33 17.76 0.74 -15.68
C ALA A 33 17.72 1.59 -14.41
N ASP A 34 18.10 2.88 -14.51
CA ASP A 34 18.10 3.84 -13.39
C ASP A 34 16.70 4.44 -13.15
N LEU A 35 15.76 4.19 -14.05
CA LEU A 35 14.39 4.65 -13.86
C LEU A 35 13.70 3.86 -12.75
N PRO A 36 12.88 4.53 -11.92
CA PRO A 36 12.18 3.86 -10.82
C PRO A 36 11.25 2.77 -11.37
N LYS A 37 11.71 1.51 -11.29
CA LYS A 37 10.96 0.34 -11.73
C LYS A 37 9.67 0.19 -10.93
N ARG A 38 8.67 -0.45 -11.53
CA ARG A 38 7.40 -0.71 -10.86
C ARG A 38 7.59 -1.73 -9.73
N ASN A 39 7.84 -1.23 -8.53
CA ASN A 39 7.84 -2.03 -7.32
C ASN A 39 6.42 -2.15 -6.78
N TYR A 40 6.01 -3.39 -6.50
CA TYR A 40 4.70 -3.76 -5.95
C TYR A 40 4.80 -4.24 -4.50
N ARG A 41 6.00 -4.23 -3.90
CA ARG A 41 6.23 -4.68 -2.52
C ARG A 41 5.37 -3.94 -1.50
N GLY A 42 5.22 -2.62 -1.62
CA GLY A 42 4.36 -1.84 -0.72
C GLY A 42 2.90 -2.33 -0.74
N TRP A 43 2.35 -2.52 -1.94
CA TRP A 43 0.98 -3.03 -2.12
C TRP A 43 0.80 -4.46 -1.61
N LEU A 44 1.81 -5.31 -1.79
CA LEU A 44 1.81 -6.67 -1.27
C LEU A 44 1.80 -6.69 0.27
N ILE A 45 2.57 -5.81 0.91
CA ILE A 45 2.56 -5.65 2.38
C ILE A 45 1.18 -5.14 2.85
N THR A 46 0.60 -4.16 2.15
CA THR A 46 -0.75 -3.66 2.43
C THR A 46 -1.78 -4.80 2.38
N LEU A 47 -1.72 -5.66 1.36
CA LEU A 47 -2.60 -6.83 1.25
C LEU A 47 -2.43 -7.80 2.41
N ILE A 48 -1.20 -8.10 2.82
CA ILE A 48 -0.94 -8.99 3.97
C ILE A 48 -1.57 -8.40 5.24
N GLY A 49 -1.39 -7.10 5.48
CA GLY A 49 -2.02 -6.42 6.60
C GLY A 49 -3.55 -6.46 6.54
N LEU A 50 -4.14 -6.27 5.35
CA LEU A 50 -5.59 -6.36 5.19
C LEU A 50 -6.10 -7.78 5.43
N ILE A 51 -5.38 -8.81 4.97
CA ILE A 51 -5.73 -10.21 5.23
C ILE A 51 -5.69 -10.50 6.73
N LEU A 52 -4.70 -9.98 7.46
CA LEU A 52 -4.64 -10.08 8.91
C LEU A 52 -5.80 -9.37 9.60
N ILE A 53 -6.29 -8.25 9.07
CA ILE A 53 -7.51 -7.63 9.61
C ILE A 53 -8.69 -8.55 9.30
N PHE A 54 -8.94 -8.87 8.02
CA PHE A 54 -10.11 -9.63 7.58
C PHE A 54 -10.16 -11.07 8.08
N SER A 55 -9.04 -11.68 8.50
CA SER A 55 -9.01 -13.02 9.07
C SER A 55 -9.86 -13.13 10.33
N PHE A 56 -10.22 -12.00 10.97
CA PHE A 56 -11.16 -12.00 12.10
C PHE A 56 -12.50 -12.67 11.74
N TRP A 57 -12.99 -12.51 10.51
CA TRP A 57 -14.25 -13.12 10.05
C TRP A 57 -14.19 -14.65 10.06
N LEU A 58 -12.99 -15.21 9.93
CA LEU A 58 -12.76 -16.64 9.97
C LEU A 58 -12.47 -17.13 11.40
N THR A 59 -11.78 -16.33 12.21
CA THR A 59 -11.43 -16.71 13.59
C THR A 59 -12.61 -16.57 14.56
N VAL A 60 -13.48 -15.57 14.40
CA VAL A 60 -14.61 -15.32 15.33
C VAL A 60 -15.58 -16.52 15.40
N PRO A 61 -16.05 -17.12 14.28
CA PRO A 61 -16.92 -18.29 14.34
C PRO A 61 -16.26 -19.50 15.03
N LEU A 62 -14.96 -19.70 14.82
CA LEU A 62 -14.20 -20.80 15.43
C LEU A 62 -14.08 -20.63 16.94
N ILE A 63 -13.86 -19.40 17.40
CA ILE A 63 -13.72 -19.11 18.83
C ILE A 63 -15.06 -19.25 19.55
N LYS A 64 -16.16 -18.85 18.91
CA LYS A 64 -17.52 -19.04 19.44
C LYS A 64 -17.92 -20.50 19.67
N LEU A 65 -17.25 -21.47 19.02
CA LEU A 65 -17.46 -22.90 19.29
C LEU A 65 -16.87 -23.33 20.64
N VAL A 66 -15.88 -22.60 21.15
CA VAL A 66 -15.15 -22.92 22.38
C VAL A 66 -15.60 -22.03 23.54
N ASP A 67 -15.84 -20.74 23.26
CA ASP A 67 -16.25 -19.73 24.22
C ASP A 67 -17.16 -18.69 23.55
N ASP A 68 -18.42 -18.61 23.98
CA ASP A 68 -19.42 -17.68 23.43
C ASP A 68 -19.46 -16.33 24.17
N SER A 69 -18.43 -16.05 24.98
CA SER A 69 -18.31 -14.76 25.65
C SER A 69 -18.02 -13.63 24.66
N THR A 70 -18.77 -12.55 24.81
CA THR A 70 -18.60 -11.32 24.02
C THR A 70 -17.24 -10.67 24.27
N SER A 71 -16.69 -10.81 25.48
CA SER A 71 -15.38 -10.27 25.86
C SER A 71 -14.23 -10.92 25.10
N VAL A 72 -14.23 -12.26 24.93
CA VAL A 72 -13.21 -12.97 24.15
C VAL A 72 -13.31 -12.60 22.67
N THR A 73 -14.53 -12.53 22.13
CA THR A 73 -14.76 -12.09 20.74
C THR A 73 -14.22 -10.68 20.50
N LEU A 74 -14.49 -9.74 21.40
CA LEU A 74 -13.97 -8.37 21.33
C LEU A 74 -12.44 -8.34 21.45
N GLY A 75 -11.86 -9.08 22.40
CA GLY A 75 -10.40 -9.14 22.58
C GLY A 75 -9.66 -9.63 21.33
N VAL A 76 -10.22 -10.64 20.66
CA VAL A 76 -9.67 -11.17 19.40
C VAL A 76 -9.79 -10.15 18.28
N LEU A 77 -10.92 -9.43 18.19
CA LEU A 77 -11.12 -8.37 17.22
C LEU A 77 -10.10 -7.24 17.41
N PHE A 78 -9.87 -6.81 18.66
CA PHE A 78 -8.82 -5.84 18.98
C PHE A 78 -7.43 -6.32 18.57
N LEU A 79 -7.11 -7.58 18.83
CA LEU A 79 -5.80 -8.15 18.48
C LEU A 79 -5.53 -8.11 16.97
N HIS A 80 -6.52 -8.50 16.15
CA HIS A 80 -6.38 -8.46 14.69
C HIS A 80 -6.23 -7.02 14.17
N ILE A 81 -6.98 -6.07 14.72
CA ILE A 81 -6.93 -4.67 14.28
C ILE A 81 -5.63 -3.99 14.71
N ILE A 82 -5.19 -4.19 15.95
CA ILE A 82 -3.96 -3.59 16.49
C ILE A 82 -2.73 -4.12 15.76
N LEU A 83 -2.71 -5.40 15.37
CA LEU A 83 -1.59 -5.98 14.63
C LEU A 83 -1.66 -5.69 13.13
N GLY A 84 -2.85 -5.77 12.54
CA GLY A 84 -3.04 -5.59 11.10
C GLY A 84 -2.89 -4.13 10.64
N THR A 85 -3.38 -3.17 11.43
CA THR A 85 -3.37 -1.74 11.05
C THR A 85 -1.95 -1.19 10.83
N PRO A 86 -0.96 -1.41 11.72
CA PRO A 86 0.42 -0.99 11.48
C PRO A 86 1.02 -1.59 10.19
N VAL A 87 0.71 -2.86 9.89
CA VAL A 87 1.20 -3.53 8.68
C VAL A 87 0.60 -2.89 7.42
N VAL A 88 -0.70 -2.60 7.43
CA VAL A 88 -1.38 -1.89 6.33
C VAL A 88 -0.76 -0.51 6.11
N ILE A 89 -0.57 0.27 7.18
CA ILE A 89 0.03 1.61 7.12
C ILE A 89 1.45 1.55 6.57
N ALA A 90 2.29 0.63 7.06
CA ALA A 90 3.66 0.47 6.58
C ALA A 90 3.70 0.15 5.08
N GLY A 91 2.84 -0.77 4.61
CA GLY A 91 2.72 -1.10 3.19
C GLY A 91 2.28 0.10 2.34
N LEU A 92 1.30 0.87 2.84
CA LEU A 92 0.81 2.07 2.15
C LEU A 92 1.88 3.14 2.03
N LEU A 93 2.65 3.41 3.10
CA LEU A 93 3.73 4.39 3.07
C LEU A 93 4.79 4.04 2.03
N ILE A 94 5.20 2.77 1.95
CA ILE A 94 6.15 2.29 0.94
C ILE A 94 5.55 2.44 -0.46
N SER A 95 4.30 2.06 -0.65
CA SER A 95 3.63 2.13 -1.96
C SER A 95 3.45 3.57 -2.45
N ILE A 96 3.09 4.49 -1.54
CA ILE A 96 2.95 5.92 -1.81
C ILE A 96 4.30 6.50 -2.21
N SER A 97 5.37 6.22 -1.45
CA SER A 97 6.72 6.68 -1.76
C SER A 97 7.16 6.24 -3.16
N ASP A 98 6.91 4.97 -3.51
CA ASP A 98 7.22 4.47 -4.85
C ASP A 98 6.37 5.16 -5.93
N LYS A 99 5.10 5.50 -5.67
CA LYS A 99 4.23 6.20 -6.63
C LYS A 99 4.58 7.69 -6.78
N ILE A 100 5.00 8.36 -5.71
CA ILE A 100 5.52 9.74 -5.74
C ILE A 100 6.76 9.79 -6.64
N ARG A 101 7.73 8.90 -6.41
CA ARG A 101 8.97 8.81 -7.21
C ARG A 101 8.71 8.60 -8.71
N ARG A 102 7.60 7.94 -9.06
CA ARG A 102 7.20 7.67 -10.45
C ARG A 102 6.25 8.73 -11.05
N GLY A 103 5.81 9.72 -10.27
CA GLY A 103 4.81 10.70 -10.72
C GLY A 103 3.47 10.07 -11.11
N SER A 104 3.06 8.99 -10.44
CA SER A 104 1.84 8.26 -10.76
C SER A 104 0.60 8.93 -10.18
N LYS A 105 -0.42 9.18 -11.02
CA LYS A 105 -1.72 9.70 -10.57
C LYS A 105 -2.50 8.72 -9.68
N TRP A 106 -2.13 7.43 -9.71
CA TRP A 106 -2.75 6.37 -8.89
C TRP A 106 -2.37 6.42 -7.40
N ILE A 107 -1.68 7.48 -6.97
CA ILE A 107 -1.42 7.78 -5.55
C ILE A 107 -2.71 8.08 -4.78
N ILE A 108 -3.71 8.67 -5.44
CA ILE A 108 -4.99 9.06 -4.83
C ILE A 108 -5.69 7.85 -4.19
N LEU A 109 -5.66 6.69 -4.86
CA LEU A 109 -6.27 5.48 -4.34
C LEU A 109 -5.64 5.00 -3.01
N GLU A 110 -4.32 5.15 -2.87
CA GLU A 110 -3.63 4.78 -1.63
C GLU A 110 -3.87 5.78 -0.50
N LEU A 111 -4.01 7.07 -0.84
CA LEU A 111 -4.40 8.08 0.14
C LEU A 111 -5.82 7.84 0.65
N ILE A 112 -6.78 7.56 -0.24
CA ILE A 112 -8.16 7.21 0.16
C ILE A 112 -8.16 5.99 1.07
N LEU A 113 -7.43 4.93 0.69
CA LEU A 113 -7.33 3.72 1.50
C LEU A 113 -6.67 4.00 2.87
N GLY A 114 -5.62 4.81 2.91
CA GLY A 114 -4.96 5.22 4.14
C GLY A 114 -5.89 6.01 5.07
N ILE A 115 -6.64 6.98 4.54
CA ILE A 115 -7.64 7.74 5.30
C ILE A 115 -8.70 6.79 5.87
N TYR A 116 -9.24 5.89 5.05
CA TYR A 116 -10.25 4.93 5.50
C TYR A 116 -9.77 4.07 6.67
N ILE A 117 -8.54 3.55 6.60
CA ILE A 117 -7.97 2.71 7.65
C ILE A 117 -7.72 3.51 8.94
N ILE A 118 -7.17 4.73 8.83
CA ILE A 118 -6.92 5.61 9.99
C ILE A 118 -8.25 6.03 10.64
N SER A 119 -9.25 6.43 9.85
CA SER A 119 -10.57 6.78 10.35
C SER A 119 -11.24 5.61 11.05
N GLY A 120 -11.17 4.40 10.47
CA GLY A 120 -11.70 3.19 11.09
C GLY A 120 -11.02 2.90 12.44
N PHE A 121 -9.69 2.99 12.50
CA PHE A 121 -8.94 2.81 13.75
C PHE A 121 -9.34 3.84 14.82
N LEU A 122 -9.44 5.12 14.44
CA LEU A 122 -9.87 6.19 15.36
C LEU A 122 -11.30 5.98 15.88
N SER A 123 -12.24 5.58 15.02
CA SER A 123 -13.62 5.27 15.42
C SER A 123 -13.69 4.12 16.43
N LEU A 124 -12.85 3.09 16.27
CA LEU A 124 -12.75 1.99 17.24
C LEU A 124 -12.22 2.47 18.60
N THR A 125 -11.24 3.38 18.60
CA THR A 125 -10.71 3.93 19.85
C THR A 125 -11.69 4.88 20.54
N SER A 126 -12.49 5.64 19.78
CA SER A 126 -13.46 6.58 20.34
C SER A 126 -14.73 5.92 20.87
N MET A 127 -15.16 4.79 20.30
CA MET A 127 -16.30 4.02 20.81
C MET A 127 -16.06 3.42 22.21
N ASN A 128 -14.80 3.33 22.65
CA ASN A 128 -14.43 2.81 23.97
C ASN A 128 -14.10 3.89 25.03
N GLY A 129 -14.35 5.17 24.75
CA GLY A 129 -14.14 6.23 25.74
C GLY A 129 -12.69 6.44 26.18
N ILE A 130 -11.71 6.10 25.32
CA ILE A 130 -10.31 6.48 25.54
C ILE A 130 -10.01 7.74 24.71
N VAL A 131 -10.68 8.83 25.07
CA VAL A 131 -10.19 10.22 25.12
C VAL A 131 -11.01 10.93 26.21
#